data_AF-A0A3F2TZ55-F1
#
_entry.id   AF-A0A3F2TZ55-F1
#
_cell.length_a   1.000
_cell.length_b   1.000
_cell.length_c   1.000
_cell.angle_alpha   90.00
_cell.angle_beta   90.00
_cell.angle_gamma   90.00
#
_symmetry.space_group_name_H-M   'P 1'
#
loop_
_entity.id
_entity.type
_entity.pdbx_description
1 polymer ?
#
loop_
_entity_poly.entity_id
_entity_poly.type
_entity_poly.pdbx_seq_one_letter_code
_entity_poly.pdbx_strand_id
1 'polypeptide(L)'
;MTAADTPTAAIARLEGALARRGETVTIRRYTAATGTPRPKTDVAGIKAHVRAVRADELVGSITQNDSKVIMSPTGISALLPLRKGDKVLVADAEKNVEFASHIRVQDVLVRIELTVTG
;
A
#
# COMPACT_ATOMS: atom_id res chain seq x y z
N MET A 1 -12.93 18.80 -18.76
CA MET A 1 -12.12 17.67 -18.24
C MET A 1 -10.81 17.70 -19.00
N THR A 2 -9.72 18.10 -18.35
CA THR A 2 -8.42 18.15 -19.03
C THR A 2 -7.83 16.73 -19.09
N ALA A 3 -6.85 16.47 -19.95
CA ALA A 3 -6.17 15.16 -19.99
C ALA A 3 -5.62 14.73 -18.61
N ALA A 4 -5.42 15.67 -17.69
CA ALA A 4 -4.91 15.48 -16.34
C ALA A 4 -5.88 14.77 -15.37
N ASP A 5 -7.19 14.80 -15.63
CA ASP A 5 -8.24 14.26 -14.74
C ASP A 5 -8.62 12.81 -15.07
N THR A 6 -7.92 12.19 -16.02
CA THR A 6 -8.15 10.79 -16.41
C THR A 6 -7.51 9.81 -15.41
N PRO A 7 -8.06 8.60 -15.25
CA PRO A 7 -7.47 7.58 -14.38
C PRO A 7 -6.02 7.24 -14.75
N THR A 8 -5.74 7.12 -16.05
CA THR A 8 -4.39 6.86 -16.57
C THR A 8 -3.43 7.98 -16.20
N ALA A 9 -3.82 9.26 -16.34
CA ALA A 9 -2.99 10.38 -15.93
C ALA A 9 -2.79 10.43 -14.40
N ALA A 10 -3.80 10.06 -13.61
CA ALA A 10 -3.68 9.96 -12.16
C ALA A 10 -2.64 8.92 -11.73
N ILE A 11 -2.69 7.72 -12.33
CA ILE A 11 -1.72 6.64 -12.10
C ILE A 11 -0.32 7.10 -12.52
N ALA A 12 -0.16 7.59 -13.75
CA ALA A 12 1.15 8.00 -14.27
C ALA A 12 1.80 9.11 -13.42
N ARG A 13 1.01 10.06 -12.92
CA ARG A 13 1.50 11.12 -12.03
C ARG A 13 1.96 10.55 -10.68
N LEU A 14 1.18 9.65 -10.09
CA LEU A 14 1.54 8.99 -8.85
C LEU A 14 2.83 8.17 -9.03
N GLU A 15 2.91 7.36 -10.08
CA GLU A 15 4.08 6.56 -10.40
C GLU A 15 5.32 7.40 -10.63
N GLY A 16 5.22 8.50 -11.38
CA GLY A 16 6.33 9.43 -11.55
C GLY A 16 6.81 10.02 -10.21
N ALA A 17 5.89 10.32 -9.29
CA ALA A 17 6.26 10.80 -7.96
C ALA A 17 6.93 9.72 -7.10
N LEU A 18 6.40 8.49 -7.12
CA LEU A 18 6.93 7.34 -6.39
C LEU A 18 8.28 6.87 -6.93
N ALA A 19 8.50 6.95 -8.24
CA ALA A 19 9.79 6.64 -8.85
C ALA A 19 10.89 7.60 -8.40
N ARG A 20 10.57 8.88 -8.16
CA ARG A 20 11.53 9.90 -7.73
C ARG A 20 11.78 9.93 -6.22
N ARG A 21 10.78 9.61 -5.40
CA ARG A 21 10.79 9.87 -3.94
C ARG A 21 10.28 8.73 -3.08
N GLY A 22 9.79 7.66 -3.69
CA GLY A 22 9.32 6.48 -2.98
C GLY A 22 10.47 5.56 -2.59
N GLU A 23 10.18 4.69 -1.63
CA GLU A 23 11.03 3.57 -1.29
C GLU A 23 10.43 2.25 -1.79
N THR A 24 11.25 1.19 -1.81
CA THR A 24 10.81 -0.13 -2.24
C THR A 24 10.18 -0.87 -1.08
N VAL A 25 8.98 -1.42 -1.30
CA VAL A 25 8.27 -2.27 -0.35
C VAL A 25 7.90 -3.61 -1.00
N THR A 26 7.64 -4.61 -0.17
CA THR A 26 7.05 -5.89 -0.59
C THR A 26 5.68 -6.05 0.02
N ILE A 27 4.67 -6.34 -0.79
CA ILE A 27 3.33 -6.68 -0.31
C ILE A 27 3.24 -8.19 -0.17
N ARG A 28 2.71 -8.65 0.96
CA ARG A 28 2.63 -10.07 1.29
C ARG A 28 1.23 -10.43 1.74
N ARG A 29 0.71 -11.54 1.22
CA ARG A 29 -0.51 -12.17 1.70
C ARG A 29 -0.23 -13.61 2.10
N TYR A 30 -0.53 -13.95 3.35
CA TYR A 30 -0.51 -15.34 3.78
C TYR A 30 -1.74 -16.08 3.24
N THR A 31 -1.53 -17.27 2.69
CA THR A 31 -2.59 -18.09 2.08
C THR A 31 -3.07 -19.23 2.99
N ALA A 32 -2.37 -19.49 4.09
CA ALA A 32 -2.78 -20.42 5.14
C ALA A 32 -2.63 -19.76 6.52
N ALA A 33 -3.30 -20.27 7.55
CA ALA A 33 -3.14 -19.80 8.94
C ALA A 33 -1.83 -20.30 9.59
N THR A 34 -1.38 -21.49 9.20
CA THR A 34 -0.24 -22.21 9.77
C THR A 34 0.64 -22.82 8.66
N GLY A 35 1.81 -23.36 9.03
CA GLY A 35 2.75 -24.01 8.12
C GLY A 35 4.21 -23.58 8.35
N THR A 36 5.17 -24.40 7.91
CA THR A 36 6.61 -24.15 8.08
C THR A 36 7.38 -24.39 6.76
N PRO A 37 7.76 -23.34 6.02
CA PRO A 37 7.35 -21.94 6.19
C PRO A 37 5.87 -21.74 5.84
N ARG A 38 5.22 -20.77 6.51
CA ARG A 38 3.81 -20.45 6.27
C ARG A 38 3.59 -20.04 4.81
N PRO A 39 2.71 -20.71 4.05
CA PRO A 39 2.40 -20.37 2.66
C PRO A 39 2.01 -18.89 2.49
N LYS A 40 2.64 -18.23 1.52
CA LYS A 40 2.49 -16.79 1.26
C LYS A 40 2.69 -16.45 -0.21
N THR A 41 2.07 -15.35 -0.64
CA THR A 41 2.28 -14.72 -1.94
C THR A 41 2.92 -13.37 -1.70
N ASP A 42 4.11 -13.16 -2.24
CA ASP A 42 4.87 -11.92 -2.14
C ASP A 42 4.88 -11.22 -3.50
N VAL A 43 4.61 -9.91 -3.49
CA VAL A 43 4.78 -9.01 -4.62
C VAL A 43 5.83 -7.97 -4.22
N ALA A 44 7.06 -8.18 -4.70
CA ALA A 44 8.22 -7.36 -4.38
C ALA A 44 8.44 -6.23 -5.39
N GLY A 45 9.31 -5.28 -5.05
CA GLY A 45 9.75 -4.22 -5.97
C GLY A 45 8.75 -3.09 -6.14
N ILE A 46 7.73 -3.00 -5.28
CA ILE A 46 6.70 -1.97 -5.38
C ILE A 46 7.25 -0.66 -4.82
N LYS A 47 7.15 0.42 -5.61
CA LYS A 47 7.48 1.76 -5.12
C LYS A 47 6.31 2.31 -4.32
N ALA A 48 6.58 2.73 -3.10
CA ALA A 48 5.60 3.34 -2.22
C ALA A 48 6.19 4.56 -1.52
N HIS A 49 5.33 5.52 -1.19
CA HIS A 49 5.68 6.59 -0.28
C HIS A 49 5.25 6.16 1.13
N VAL A 50 6.24 5.97 2.00
CA VAL A 50 6.02 5.64 3.40
C VAL A 50 6.31 6.86 4.23
N ARG A 51 5.46 7.11 5.22
CA ARG A 51 5.64 8.16 6.21
C ARG A 51 5.06 7.74 7.55
N ALA A 52 5.47 8.38 8.63
CA ALA A 52 4.77 8.27 9.89
C ALA A 52 3.31 8.74 9.74
N VAL A 53 2.40 8.14 10.51
CA VAL A 53 1.04 8.66 10.66
C VAL A 53 1.09 10.04 11.33
N ARG A 54 0.19 10.95 10.93
CA ARG A 54 0.10 12.29 11.52
C ARG A 54 -0.74 12.25 12.79
N ALA A 55 -0.61 13.28 13.63
CA ALA A 55 -1.33 13.38 14.90
C ALA A 55 -2.87 13.32 14.73
N ASP A 56 -3.40 13.87 13.65
CA ASP A 56 -4.82 13.84 13.28
C ASP A 56 -5.29 12.48 12.72
N GLU A 57 -4.35 11.58 12.39
CA GLU A 57 -4.61 10.21 11.94
C GLU A 57 -4.51 9.18 13.08
N LEU A 58 -4.22 9.62 14.31
CA LEU A 58 -4.15 8.76 15.49
C LEU A 58 -5.56 8.41 15.99
N VAL A 59 -6.18 7.41 15.36
CA VAL A 59 -7.54 6.95 15.70
C VAL A 59 -7.51 5.51 16.19
N GLY A 60 -8.25 5.21 17.26
CA GLY A 60 -8.33 3.87 17.82
C GLY A 60 -6.98 3.39 18.38
N SER A 61 -6.47 2.26 17.87
CA SER A 61 -5.20 1.68 18.29
C SER A 61 -3.98 2.16 17.48
N ILE A 62 -4.16 3.15 16.60
CA ILE A 62 -3.07 3.71 15.78
C ILE A 62 -2.21 4.65 16.61
N THR A 63 -0.89 4.48 16.56
CA THR A 63 0.12 5.21 17.31
C THR A 63 1.09 5.95 16.39
N GLN A 64 1.88 6.89 16.92
CA GLN A 64 2.88 7.62 16.12
C GLN A 64 3.99 6.74 15.51
N ASN A 65 4.16 5.51 16.02
CA ASN A 65 5.12 4.54 15.47
C ASN A 65 4.59 3.82 14.23
N ASP A 66 3.29 3.96 13.94
CA ASP A 66 2.67 3.37 12.76
C ASP A 66 2.98 4.17 11.50
N SER A 67 2.81 3.53 10.36
CA SER A 67 3.19 4.10 9.07
C SER A 67 2.00 4.17 8.12
N LYS A 68 1.97 5.22 7.30
CA LYS A 68 1.09 5.34 6.15
C LYS A 68 1.88 5.00 4.90
N VAL A 69 1.39 4.06 4.12
CA VAL A 69 2.01 3.57 2.89
C VAL A 69 1.10 3.90 1.71
N ILE A 70 1.61 4.67 0.75
CA ILE A 70 0.85 5.11 -0.42
C ILE A 70 1.49 4.52 -1.68
N MET A 71 0.71 3.82 -2.50
CA MET A 71 1.19 3.17 -3.71
C MET A 71 0.21 3.24 -4.89
N SER A 72 0.75 3.04 -6.09
CA SER A 72 -0.01 2.80 -7.33
C SER A 72 -0.56 1.36 -7.32
N PRO A 73 -1.73 1.09 -7.95
CA PRO A 73 -2.23 -0.27 -8.13
C PRO A 73 -1.44 -1.10 -9.17
N THR A 74 -0.56 -0.47 -9.94
CA THR A 74 0.24 -1.15 -10.97
C THR A 74 1.19 -2.17 -10.34
N GLY A 75 1.27 -3.35 -10.96
CA GLY A 75 2.18 -4.42 -10.53
C GLY A 75 1.72 -5.23 -9.32
N ILE A 76 0.59 -4.89 -8.68
CA ILE A 76 0.06 -5.61 -7.51
C ILE A 76 -1.27 -6.31 -7.74
N SER A 77 -1.71 -6.44 -9.00
CA SER A 77 -3.03 -6.99 -9.37
C SER A 77 -3.32 -8.37 -8.77
N ALA A 78 -2.28 -9.21 -8.60
CA ALA A 78 -2.40 -10.53 -7.99
C ALA A 78 -2.91 -10.53 -6.54
N LEU A 79 -2.75 -9.41 -5.83
CA LEU A 79 -3.16 -9.27 -4.42
C LEU A 79 -4.37 -8.35 -4.24
N LEU A 80 -4.87 -7.71 -5.30
CA LEU A 80 -6.01 -6.80 -5.18
C LEU A 80 -7.32 -7.56 -4.88
N PRO A 81 -8.23 -6.96 -4.07
CA PRO A 81 -8.00 -5.77 -3.25
C PRO A 81 -7.11 -6.11 -2.03
N LEU A 82 -6.25 -5.18 -1.65
CA LEU A 82 -5.57 -5.25 -0.35
C LEU A 82 -6.58 -5.11 0.79
N ARG A 83 -6.35 -5.79 1.90
CA ARG A 83 -7.29 -5.85 3.03
C ARG A 83 -6.55 -5.93 4.36
N LYS A 84 -7.31 -5.72 5.45
CA LYS A 84 -6.80 -5.93 6.81
C LYS A 84 -6.17 -7.31 6.96
N GLY A 85 -4.99 -7.37 7.58
CA GLY A 85 -4.23 -8.60 7.81
C GLY A 85 -3.26 -8.97 6.69
N ASP A 86 -3.34 -8.31 5.52
CA ASP A 86 -2.21 -8.33 4.58
C ASP A 86 -0.98 -7.68 5.23
N LYS A 87 0.20 -7.95 4.67
CA LYS A 87 1.47 -7.49 5.20
C LYS A 87 2.16 -6.57 4.21
N VAL A 88 2.88 -5.59 4.75
CA VAL A 88 3.81 -4.74 3.99
C VAL A 88 5.17 -4.85 4.65
N LEU A 89 6.16 -5.24 3.89
CA LEU A 89 7.54 -5.23 4.33
C LEU A 89 8.15 -3.89 3.91
N VAL A 90 8.56 -3.10 4.91
CA VAL A 90 9.25 -1.82 4.75
C VAL A 90 10.62 -1.96 5.40
N ALA A 91 11.70 -1.79 4.63
CA ALA A 91 13.07 -2.02 5.11
C ALA A 91 13.21 -3.35 5.88
N ASP A 92 12.67 -4.44 5.29
CA ASP A 92 12.60 -5.80 5.85
C ASP A 92 11.78 -5.99 7.14
N ALA A 93 11.23 -4.92 7.72
CA ALA A 93 10.27 -5.00 8.82
C ALA A 93 8.88 -5.33 8.28
N GLU A 94 8.31 -6.46 8.73
CA GLU A 94 6.96 -6.86 8.36
C GLU A 94 5.93 -6.10 9.21
N LYS A 95 5.15 -5.23 8.55
CA LYS A 95 4.08 -4.45 9.15
C LYS A 95 2.71 -5.00 8.77
N ASN A 96 1.76 -4.93 9.68
CA ASN A 96 0.39 -5.40 9.48
C ASN A 96 -0.49 -4.30 8.86
N VAL A 97 -1.23 -4.61 7.80
CA VAL A 97 -2.26 -3.69 7.28
C VAL A 97 -3.45 -3.69 8.25
N GLU A 98 -3.74 -2.53 8.85
CA GLU A 98 -4.95 -2.31 9.65
C GLU A 98 -6.09 -1.74 8.82
N PHE A 99 -5.76 -0.77 7.96
CA PHE A 99 -6.72 -0.11 7.10
C PHE A 99 -6.19 -0.05 5.67
N ALA A 100 -7.04 -0.39 4.70
CA ALA A 100 -6.75 -0.29 3.28
C ALA A 100 -7.81 0.57 2.60
N SER A 101 -7.40 1.69 2.02
CA SER A 101 -8.27 2.60 1.27
C SER A 101 -7.93 2.56 -0.22
N HIS A 102 -8.92 2.24 -1.04
CA HIS A 102 -8.81 2.14 -2.50
C HIS A 102 -9.44 3.37 -3.15
N ILE A 103 -8.62 4.33 -3.54
CA ILE A 103 -9.06 5.58 -4.15
C ILE A 103 -9.31 5.33 -5.64
N ARG A 104 -10.52 5.65 -6.08
CA ARG A 104 -10.96 5.51 -7.48
C ARG A 104 -11.20 6.87 -8.13
N VAL A 105 -10.90 6.95 -9.43
CA VAL A 105 -11.25 8.06 -10.31
C VAL A 105 -11.99 7.44 -11.49
N GLN A 106 -13.19 7.92 -11.80
CA GLN A 106 -14.05 7.35 -12.86
C GLN A 106 -14.16 5.81 -12.73
N ASP A 107 -14.46 5.33 -11.52
CA ASP A 107 -14.59 3.91 -11.16
C ASP A 107 -13.32 3.04 -11.31
N VAL A 108 -12.20 3.62 -11.74
CA VAL A 108 -10.90 2.95 -11.87
C VAL A 108 -10.07 3.18 -10.62
N LEU A 109 -9.49 2.11 -10.06
CA LEU A 109 -8.53 2.21 -8.96
C LEU A 109 -7.26 2.92 -9.43
N VAL A 110 -6.87 3.99 -8.73
CA VAL A 110 -5.68 4.79 -9.10
C VAL A 110 -4.66 4.93 -7.98
N ARG A 111 -5.08 4.76 -6.72
CA ARG A 111 -4.20 4.89 -5.56
C ARG A 111 -4.68 4.01 -4.41
N ILE A 112 -3.73 3.45 -3.68
CA ILE A 112 -3.99 2.68 -2.47
C ILE A 112 -3.26 3.35 -1.33
N GLU A 113 -3.98 3.61 -0.24
CA GLU A 113 -3.44 4.13 1.00
C GLU A 113 -3.64 3.09 2.09
N LEU A 114 -2.54 2.66 2.70
CA LEU A 114 -2.53 1.69 3.79
C LEU A 114 -2.11 2.41 5.07
N THR A 115 -2.80 2.08 6.16
CA THR A 115 -2.29 2.33 7.51
C THR A 115 -1.77 1.00 8.02
N VAL A 116 -0.48 0.96 8.38
CA VAL A 116 0.20 -0.25 8.80
C VAL A 116 0.78 -0.10 10.20
N THR A 117 0.67 -1.16 10.99
CA THR A 117 1.12 -1.24 12.39
C THR A 117 2.24 -2.26 12.57
N GLY A 118 2.98 -2.12 13.67
CA GLY A 118 4.19 -2.90 13.95
C GLY A 118 5.40 -2.40 13.17
#